data_AF-A0AAU0LTG0-F1
#
_entry.id   AF-A0AAU0LTG0-F1
#
_cell.length_a   1.000
_cell.length_b   1.000
_cell.length_c   1.000
_cell.angle_alpha   90.00
_cell.angle_beta   90.00
_cell.angle_gamma   90.00
#
_symmetry.space_group_name_H-M   'P 1'
#
loop_
_entity.id
_entity.type
_entity.pdbx_description
1 polymer ?
#
loop_
_entity_poly.entity_id
_entity_poly.type
_entity_poly.pdbx_seq_one_letter_code
_entity_poly.pdbx_strand_id
1 'polypeptide(L)'
;MTNVQILLSAIKEQAEKFLSESGEFAPYATYVRANGDLAYISAYSESTDSKEMYDILLAGAYDDLKDEDVRVYAIAQDGKYQGKDVLVVDLILSPESRFQQIYPYIIDGKKVKFEEMI
;
A
#
# COMPACT_ATOMS: atom_id res chain seq x y z
N MET A 1 16.23 10.78 3.73
CA MET A 1 15.04 10.23 3.06
C MET A 1 13.83 10.69 3.86
N THR A 2 12.74 11.14 3.24
CA THR A 2 11.53 11.53 3.97
C THR A 2 10.74 10.30 4.40
N ASN A 3 9.87 10.42 5.41
CA ASN A 3 9.00 9.33 5.86
C ASN A 3 8.14 8.77 4.70
N VAL A 4 7.66 9.64 3.81
CA VAL A 4 6.92 9.23 2.60
C VAL A 4 7.80 8.40 1.66
N GLN A 5 9.06 8.76 1.45
CA GLN A 5 9.97 7.98 0.60
C GLN A 5 10.26 6.60 1.19
N ILE A 6 10.52 6.52 2.50
CA ILE A 6 10.73 5.25 3.21
C ILE A 6 9.50 4.36 3.03
N LEU A 7 8.31 4.93 3.24
CA LEU A 7 7.05 4.21 3.16
C LEU A 7 6.73 3.72 1.74
N LEU A 8 6.97 4.57 0.73
CA LEU A 8 6.78 4.21 -0.68
C LEU A 8 7.76 3.12 -1.15
N SER A 9 8.99 3.13 -0.66
CA SER A 9 9.94 2.04 -0.92
C SER A 9 9.44 0.73 -0.30
N ALA A 10 9.09 0.76 0.98
CA ALA A 10 8.62 -0.42 1.70
C ALA A 10 7.36 -1.03 1.09
N ILE A 11 6.39 -0.20 0.70
CA ILE A 11 5.13 -0.69 0.12
C ILE A 11 5.33 -1.30 -1.25
N LYS A 12 6.24 -0.77 -2.08
CA LYS A 12 6.56 -1.32 -3.41
C LYS A 12 7.36 -2.61 -3.30
N GLU A 13 8.30 -2.70 -2.36
CA GLU A 13 9.05 -3.94 -2.10
C GLU A 13 8.11 -5.08 -1.66
N GLN A 14 7.09 -4.75 -0.87
CA GLN A 14 6.07 -5.72 -0.48
C GLN A 14 5.16 -6.12 -1.65
N ALA A 15 4.80 -5.18 -2.52
CA ALA A 15 4.02 -5.46 -3.73
C ALA A 15 4.78 -6.41 -4.65
N GLU A 16 6.08 -6.17 -4.86
CA GLU A 16 6.92 -7.02 -5.70
C GLU A 16 6.94 -8.47 -5.19
N LYS A 17 7.05 -8.67 -3.87
CA LYS A 17 7.00 -10.01 -3.26
C LYS A 17 5.66 -10.69 -3.52
N PHE A 18 4.55 -10.03 -3.21
CA PHE A 18 3.22 -10.61 -3.44
C PHE A 18 2.98 -10.94 -4.91
N LEU A 19 3.17 -9.98 -5.80
CA LEU A 19 2.91 -10.15 -7.23
C LEU A 19 3.81 -11.21 -7.88
N SER A 20 5.05 -11.38 -7.42
CA SER A 20 5.97 -12.40 -7.94
C SER A 20 5.70 -13.82 -7.40
N GLU A 21 5.08 -13.95 -6.22
CA GLU A 21 4.83 -15.23 -5.55
C GLU A 21 3.42 -15.78 -5.82
N SER A 22 2.39 -14.94 -5.72
CA SER A 22 0.98 -15.36 -5.82
C SER A 22 0.32 -14.97 -7.14
N GLY A 23 0.81 -13.96 -7.86
CA GLY A 23 0.14 -13.40 -9.04
C GLY A 23 -1.20 -12.70 -8.73
N GLU A 24 -1.74 -12.90 -7.54
CA GLU A 24 -2.89 -12.22 -6.96
C GLU A 24 -2.43 -11.27 -5.85
N PHE A 25 -3.16 -10.15 -5.72
CA PHE A 25 -2.86 -9.07 -4.80
C PHE A 25 -4.00 -8.97 -3.78
N ALA A 26 -3.65 -9.07 -2.49
CA ALA A 26 -4.57 -8.74 -1.40
C ALA A 26 -4.17 -7.36 -0.84
N PRO A 27 -5.12 -6.46 -0.52
CA PRO A 27 -4.78 -5.19 0.08
C PRO A 27 -3.96 -5.36 1.37
N TYR A 28 -2.95 -4.52 1.52
CA TYR A 28 -2.11 -4.48 2.71
C TYR A 28 -1.70 -3.04 3.01
N ALA A 29 -1.22 -2.85 4.21
CA ALA A 29 -0.88 -1.56 4.74
C ALA A 29 0.51 -1.56 5.37
N THR A 30 1.11 -0.37 5.39
CA THR A 30 2.33 -0.10 6.12
C THR A 30 2.22 1.29 6.71
N TYR A 31 2.79 1.52 7.89
CA TYR A 31 2.97 2.88 8.41
C TYR A 31 4.40 3.10 8.87
N VAL A 32 4.77 4.39 8.95
CA VAL A 32 6.08 4.82 9.42
C VAL A 32 5.94 5.70 10.66
N ARG A 33 6.77 5.41 11.67
CA ARG A 33 6.85 6.17 12.93
C ARG A 33 7.81 7.35 12.84
N ALA A 34 7.81 8.23 13.85
CA ALA A 34 8.67 9.41 13.87
C ALA A 34 10.16 9.08 13.86
N ASN A 35 10.53 7.92 14.41
CA ASN A 35 11.89 7.40 14.41
C ASN A 35 12.30 6.72 13.09
N GLY A 36 11.39 6.59 12.12
CA GLY A 36 11.62 5.94 10.83
C GLY A 36 11.31 4.43 10.82
N ASP A 37 10.85 3.86 11.94
CA ASP A 37 10.48 2.44 11.99
C ASP A 37 9.21 2.16 11.18
N LEU A 38 9.21 1.01 10.51
CA LEU A 38 8.10 0.53 9.70
C LEU A 38 7.31 -0.55 10.44
N ALA A 39 5.99 -0.48 10.35
CA ALA A 39 5.10 -1.56 10.74
C ALA A 39 4.29 -2.01 9.52
N TYR A 40 4.24 -3.33 9.31
CA TYR A 40 3.55 -3.95 8.20
C TYR A 40 2.25 -4.59 8.71
N ILE A 41 1.14 -4.29 8.04
CA ILE A 41 -0.20 -4.73 8.41
C ILE A 41 -0.80 -5.40 7.18
N SER A 42 -1.24 -6.65 7.32
CA SER A 42 -2.01 -7.34 6.28
C SER A 42 -3.42 -7.61 6.77
N ALA A 43 -4.40 -7.35 5.91
CA ALA A 43 -5.74 -7.88 6.09
C ALA A 43 -5.82 -9.18 5.29
N TYR A 44 -5.62 -10.33 5.96
CA TYR A 44 -5.87 -11.63 5.34
C TYR A 44 -7.22 -12.15 5.78
N SER A 45 -8.07 -12.51 4.83
CA SER A 45 -9.31 -13.23 5.06
C SER A 45 -9.58 -14.15 3.87
N GLU A 46 -9.94 -15.40 4.14
CA GLU A 46 -10.25 -16.42 3.14
C GLU A 46 -11.58 -16.15 2.39
N SER A 47 -12.39 -15.19 2.86
CA SER A 47 -13.78 -14.99 2.40
C SER A 47 -14.17 -13.53 2.12
N THR A 48 -13.26 -12.59 2.30
CA THR A 48 -13.54 -11.14 2.23
C THR A 48 -13.17 -10.57 0.85
N ASP A 49 -14.02 -9.71 0.31
CA ASP A 49 -13.75 -9.00 -0.95
C ASP A 49 -12.60 -7.97 -0.77
N SER A 50 -11.82 -7.69 -1.82
CA SER A 50 -10.69 -6.74 -1.74
C SER A 50 -11.14 -5.35 -1.25
N LYS A 51 -12.37 -4.94 -1.58
CA LYS A 51 -12.93 -3.68 -1.06
C LYS A 51 -13.17 -3.72 0.44
N GLU A 52 -13.72 -4.81 0.97
CA GLU A 52 -13.95 -4.96 2.41
C GLU A 52 -12.61 -5.00 3.17
N MET A 53 -11.59 -5.68 2.63
CA MET A 53 -10.24 -5.66 3.21
C MET A 53 -9.67 -4.23 3.24
N TYR A 54 -9.84 -3.48 2.15
CA TYR A 54 -9.44 -2.09 2.08
C TYR A 54 -10.14 -1.23 3.14
N ASP A 55 -11.45 -1.37 3.31
CA ASP A 55 -12.23 -0.60 4.28
C ASP A 55 -11.80 -0.91 5.72
N ILE A 56 -11.45 -2.18 6.02
CA ILE A 56 -10.87 -2.58 7.32
C ILE A 56 -9.51 -1.90 7.54
N LEU A 57 -8.62 -1.93 6.55
CA LEU A 57 -7.30 -1.28 6.64
C LEU A 57 -7.42 0.24 6.80
N LEU A 58 -8.39 0.85 6.12
CA LEU A 58 -8.64 2.29 6.21
C LEU A 58 -9.14 2.68 7.60
N ALA A 59 -10.06 1.89 8.18
CA ALA A 59 -10.52 2.10 9.54
C ALA A 59 -9.36 1.94 10.56
N GLY A 60 -8.51 0.92 10.36
CA GLY A 60 -7.30 0.71 11.16
C GLY A 60 -6.32 1.89 11.05
N ALA A 61 -6.09 2.39 9.84
CA ALA A 61 -5.24 3.56 9.60
C ALA A 61 -5.69 4.79 10.39
N TYR A 62 -7.01 5.04 10.46
CA TYR A 62 -7.55 6.16 11.22
C TYR A 62 -7.43 5.99 12.73
N ASP A 63 -7.39 4.76 13.23
CA ASP A 63 -7.14 4.51 14.65
C ASP A 63 -5.65 4.64 14.98
N ASP A 64 -4.78 4.06 14.15
CA ASP A 64 -3.32 4.13 14.29
C ASP A 64 -2.80 5.57 14.20
N LEU A 65 -3.38 6.41 13.33
CA LEU A 65 -3.00 7.83 13.17
C LEU A 65 -3.40 8.71 14.38
N LYS A 66 -4.14 8.19 15.37
CA LYS A 66 -4.34 8.90 16.64
C LYS A 66 -3.10 8.85 17.53
N ASP A 67 -2.20 7.90 17.29
CA ASP A 67 -0.87 7.87 17.92
C ASP A 67 0.00 8.96 17.29
N GLU A 68 0.42 9.93 18.10
CA GLU A 68 1.27 11.04 17.67
C GLU A 68 2.65 10.60 17.17
N ASP A 69 3.06 9.35 17.38
CA ASP A 69 4.29 8.80 16.82
C ASP A 69 4.12 8.33 15.37
N VAL A 70 2.90 7.97 14.93
CA VAL A 70 2.63 7.57 13.55
C VAL A 70 2.58 8.80 12.65
N ARG A 71 3.34 8.78 11.55
CA ARG A 71 3.53 9.97 10.68
C ARG A 71 2.74 9.89 9.39
N VAL A 72 2.77 8.73 8.75
CA VAL A 72 2.10 8.48 7.49
C VAL A 72 1.74 7.01 7.44
N TYR A 73 0.53 6.74 6.99
CA TYR A 73 0.01 5.42 6.69
C TYR A 73 -0.06 5.23 5.18
N ALA A 74 0.16 4.03 4.69
CA ALA A 74 0.02 3.71 3.27
C ALA A 74 -0.76 2.41 3.12
N ILE A 75 -1.78 2.41 2.27
CA ILE A 75 -2.55 1.22 1.91
C ILE A 75 -2.33 0.96 0.43
N ALA A 76 -1.92 -0.25 0.09
CA ALA A 76 -1.80 -0.69 -1.29
C ALA A 76 -2.96 -1.59 -1.68
N GLN A 77 -3.42 -1.42 -2.91
CA GLN A 77 -4.42 -2.26 -3.57
C GLN A 77 -4.04 -2.41 -5.05
N ASP A 78 -4.47 -3.51 -5.66
CA ASP A 78 -4.40 -3.67 -7.10
C ASP A 78 -5.51 -2.88 -7.80
N GLY A 79 -5.28 -2.60 -9.07
CA GLY A 79 -6.27 -1.94 -9.91
C GLY A 79 -5.93 -2.08 -11.37
N LYS A 80 -6.81 -1.51 -12.20
CA LYS A 80 -6.58 -1.39 -13.65
C LYS A 80 -6.74 0.04 -14.09
N TYR A 81 -5.80 0.52 -14.89
CA TYR A 81 -5.85 1.84 -15.51
C TYR A 81 -5.49 1.75 -16.99
N GLN A 82 -6.40 2.19 -17.87
CA GLN A 82 -6.24 2.15 -19.33
C GLN A 82 -5.78 0.77 -19.85
N GLY A 83 -6.26 -0.32 -19.25
CA GLY A 83 -5.93 -1.69 -19.63
C GLY A 83 -4.61 -2.23 -19.08
N LYS A 84 -3.86 -1.45 -18.28
CA LYS A 84 -2.68 -1.89 -17.54
C LYS A 84 -3.05 -2.24 -16.10
N ASP A 85 -2.37 -3.23 -15.54
CA ASP A 85 -2.41 -3.50 -14.10
C ASP A 85 -1.60 -2.42 -13.36
N VAL A 86 -2.14 -1.92 -12.26
CA VAL A 86 -1.55 -0.83 -11.47
C VAL A 86 -1.56 -1.16 -9.98
N LEU A 87 -0.51 -0.71 -9.29
CA LEU A 87 -0.48 -0.62 -7.84
C LEU A 87 -1.01 0.74 -7.44
N VAL A 88 -2.15 0.76 -6.76
CA VAL A 88 -2.73 1.97 -6.18
C VAL A 88 -2.27 2.07 -4.73
N VAL A 89 -1.59 3.16 -4.39
CA VAL A 89 -1.11 3.46 -3.03
C VAL A 89 -1.84 4.68 -2.49
N ASP A 90 -2.63 4.48 -1.44
CA ASP A 90 -3.23 5.57 -0.69
C ASP A 90 -2.32 5.95 0.48
N LEU A 91 -1.75 7.16 0.43
CA LEU A 91 -1.01 7.78 1.52
C LEU A 91 -1.99 8.57 2.39
N ILE A 92 -2.05 8.27 3.68
CA ILE A 92 -3.00 8.83 4.63
C ILE A 92 -2.22 9.51 5.75
N LEU A 93 -2.44 10.80 5.91
CA LEU A 93 -1.89 11.61 7.00
C LEU A 93 -2.93 11.91 8.08
N SER A 94 -4.20 12.00 7.68
CA SER A 94 -5.36 12.14 8.56
C SER A 94 -6.62 11.71 7.78
N PRO A 95 -7.80 11.61 8.44
CA PRO A 95 -9.07 11.35 7.74
C PRO A 95 -9.38 12.36 6.63
N GLU A 96 -8.94 13.60 6.78
CA GLU A 96 -9.16 14.70 5.82
C GLU A 96 -8.01 14.87 4.81
N SER A 97 -6.86 14.24 5.06
CA SER A 97 -5.65 14.41 4.26
C SER A 97 -5.17 13.06 3.72
N ARG A 98 -5.65 12.73 2.53
CA ARG A 98 -5.29 11.52 1.78
C ARG A 98 -4.84 11.86 0.37
N PHE A 99 -3.79 11.20 -0.08
CA PHE A 99 -3.22 11.33 -1.41
C PHE A 99 -3.09 9.95 -2.03
N GLN A 100 -3.45 9.82 -3.30
CA GLN A 100 -3.31 8.58 -4.04
C GLN A 100 -2.15 8.69 -5.02
N GLN A 101 -1.37 7.61 -5.14
CA GLN A 101 -0.36 7.43 -6.16
C GLN A 101 -0.61 6.13 -6.89
N ILE A 102 -0.57 6.17 -8.22
CA ILE A 102 -0.86 5.01 -9.05
C ILE A 102 0.40 4.66 -9.83
N TYR A 103 0.82 3.41 -9.72
CA TYR A 103 2.03 2.90 -10.35
C TYR A 103 1.69 1.74 -11.27
N PRO A 104 1.68 1.94 -12.61
CA PRO A 104 1.59 0.83 -13.54
C PRO A 104 2.74 -0.14 -13.33
N TYR A 105 2.49 -1.42 -13.53
CA TYR A 105 3.55 -2.41 -13.47
C TYR A 105 3.41 -3.48 -14.54
N ILE A 106 4.54 -4.12 -14.82
CA ILE A 106 4.61 -5.33 -15.65
C ILE A 106 5.28 -6.45 -14.85
N ILE A 107 4.80 -7.67 -15.04
CA ILE A 107 5.40 -8.87 -14.47
C ILE A 107 6.18 -9.58 -15.59
N ASP A 108 7.50 -9.69 -15.41
CA ASP A 108 8.43 -10.33 -16.33
C ASP A 108 9.08 -11.53 -15.62
N GLY A 109 8.44 -12.69 -15.74
CA GLY A 109 8.76 -13.88 -14.95
C GLY A 109 8.43 -13.69 -13.47
N LYS A 110 9.46 -13.65 -12.61
CA LYS A 110 9.33 -13.40 -11.16
C LYS A 110 9.71 -11.97 -10.75
N LYS A 111 9.90 -11.06 -11.71
CA LYS A 111 10.28 -9.68 -11.44
C LYS A 111 9.12 -8.76 -11.75
N VAL A 112 8.82 -7.86 -10.83
CA VAL A 112 7.84 -6.79 -11.02
C VAL A 112 8.60 -5.51 -11.34
N LYS A 113 8.22 -4.85 -12.43
CA LYS A 113 8.80 -3.55 -12.79
C LYS A 113 7.70 -2.51 -12.72
N PHE A 114 7.81 -1.60 -11.75
CA PHE A 114 6.95 -0.43 -11.65
C PHE A 114 7.39 0.64 -12.65
N GLU A 115 6.44 1.18 -13.40
CA GLU A 115 6.60 2.33 -14.29
C GLU A 115 6.51 3.65 -13.50
N GLU A 116 6.62 4.78 -14.20
CA GLU A 116 6.42 6.10 -13.59
C GLU A 116 5.00 6.27 -13.06
N MET A 117 4.88 7.07 -11.99
CA MET A 117 3.59 7.42 -11.40
C MET A 117 2.74 8.19 -12.41
N ILE A 118 1.44 7.86 -12.46
CA ILE A 118 0.44 8.54 -13.30
C ILE A 118 -0.53 9.38 -12.47
#